data_AF-A0A0K2GAF0-F1
#
_entry.id   AF-A0A0K2GAF0-F1
#
_cell.length_a   1.000
_cell.length_b   1.000
_cell.length_c   1.000
_cell.angle_alpha   90.00
_cell.angle_beta   90.00
_cell.angle_gamma   90.00
#
_symmetry.space_group_name_H-M   'P 1'
#
loop_
_entity.id
_entity.type
_entity.pdbx_description
1 polymer ?
#
loop_
_entity_poly.entity_id
_entity_poly.type
_entity_poly.pdbx_seq_one_letter_code
_entity_poly.pdbx_strand_id
1 'polypeptide(L)'
;MRDLPRGADASVWYRDGVEYRLMHGRCAEDRNVTRIGIGKGIGLCLVALGCVSFPLRAESAHRGHEGHRIAEAQPSSGETYSIPGASFHVLLRQGTGRTVDRGQAEAAVRTVVDAFTFMLQHRGDYPRFDESVKKDALQEVVIEPTVVNQEGKEFAFLVARTAEPGRVRLLVSVASLNAQGLLGRPHELVPALAREFQWVVSKADTGPRPKSIPAARDLARAPVRSDADIAGLSSDERLRILRGLFETYLHTTDEHRSLEGQAYYEVGTTTLVPPAKPDSTTKLYDIRVRDALQKIVRDPAFMAQTPKAVRSLLNGQIWNVAFVKIDQRDWATRTRVQPEDKAVLVGDPGRTIQPASILVNTYRTAAPDGPFYRETEGLPMGALSTDQLARVIALEIEHNIVEKSMRGHVAQDETTAPK
;
A
#
# COMPACT_ATOMS: atom_id res chain seq x y z
N MET A 1 -58.06 -16.36 4.31
CA MET A 1 -57.97 -14.93 3.94
C MET A 1 -56.60 -14.42 4.40
N ARG A 2 -55.87 -13.77 3.47
CA ARG A 2 -54.76 -12.78 3.56
C ARG A 2 -54.60 -12.04 4.92
N ASP A 3 -53.51 -11.39 5.35
CA ASP A 3 -52.07 -11.23 5.05
C ASP A 3 -51.43 -10.43 6.25
N LEU A 4 -50.08 -10.41 6.35
CA LEU A 4 -49.09 -9.85 7.32
C LEU A 4 -49.23 -8.39 7.86
N PRO A 5 -48.42 -7.84 8.85
CA PRO A 5 -47.05 -8.22 9.23
C PRO A 5 -46.65 -8.27 10.74
N ARG A 6 -45.56 -9.02 11.02
CA ARG A 6 -44.78 -9.00 12.27
C ARG A 6 -43.75 -7.87 12.23
N GLY A 7 -43.80 -6.98 13.22
CA GLY A 7 -42.81 -5.93 13.47
C GLY A 7 -42.34 -5.95 14.93
N ALA A 8 -41.01 -5.76 15.09
CA ALA A 8 -40.24 -5.19 16.19
C ALA A 8 -40.72 -5.34 17.65
N ASP A 9 -39.86 -5.92 18.51
CA ASP A 9 -39.33 -5.16 19.66
C ASP A 9 -38.14 -5.85 20.36
N ALA A 10 -36.95 -5.28 20.19
CA ALA A 10 -35.83 -5.37 21.12
C ALA A 10 -35.14 -4.00 21.09
N SER A 11 -35.50 -3.15 22.04
CA SER A 11 -35.00 -1.77 22.12
C SER A 11 -33.56 -1.78 22.64
N VAL A 12 -32.61 -1.66 21.73
CA VAL A 12 -31.19 -1.41 22.04
C VAL A 12 -30.98 0.09 22.04
N TRP A 13 -30.32 0.61 23.08
CA TRP A 13 -29.93 2.02 23.14
C TRP A 13 -28.46 2.16 23.49
N TYR A 14 -27.83 3.18 22.93
CA TYR A 14 -26.41 3.49 23.10
C TYR A 14 -26.25 4.75 23.94
N ARG A 15 -25.34 4.69 24.92
CA ARG A 15 -24.84 5.86 25.67
C ARG A 15 -23.35 5.66 25.92
N ASP A 16 -22.56 6.69 25.62
CA ASP A 16 -21.10 6.72 25.84
C ASP A 16 -20.34 5.52 25.23
N GLY A 17 -20.78 5.06 24.06
CA GLY A 17 -20.11 3.98 23.31
C GLY A 17 -20.30 2.58 23.87
N VAL A 18 -21.18 2.38 24.87
CA VAL A 18 -21.47 1.08 25.47
C VAL A 18 -22.91 0.66 25.16
N GLU A 19 -23.09 -0.58 24.72
CA GLU A 19 -24.40 -1.19 24.43
C GLU A 19 -25.06 -1.70 25.74
N TYR A 20 -26.28 -1.26 26.02
CA TYR A 20 -27.07 -1.76 27.15
C TYR A 20 -28.25 -2.59 26.64
N ARG A 21 -28.39 -3.82 27.14
CA ARG A 21 -29.48 -4.73 26.80
C ARG A 21 -30.25 -5.15 28.04
N LEU A 22 -31.56 -4.91 28.06
CA LEU A 22 -32.43 -5.33 29.15
C LEU A 22 -32.81 -6.80 28.94
N MET A 23 -32.29 -7.71 29.78
CA MET A 23 -32.64 -9.14 29.74
C MET A 23 -33.68 -9.43 30.84
N HIS A 24 -34.94 -9.64 30.45
CA HIS A 24 -35.92 -10.28 31.34
C HIS A 24 -35.71 -11.80 31.31
N GLY A 25 -35.39 -12.36 32.47
CA GLY A 25 -34.94 -13.74 32.61
C GLY A 25 -36.03 -14.81 32.54
N ARG A 26 -35.57 -16.07 32.46
CA ARG A 26 -36.08 -17.20 33.25
C ARG A 26 -35.09 -18.38 33.23
N CYS A 27 -35.02 -19.05 34.38
CA CYS A 27 -34.16 -20.17 34.77
C CYS A 27 -34.47 -21.51 34.09
N ALA A 28 -33.46 -22.38 34.04
CA ALA A 28 -33.45 -23.82 34.39
C ALA A 28 -31.99 -24.31 34.18
N GLU A 29 -31.14 -24.44 35.20
CA GLU A 29 -30.99 -25.59 36.12
C GLU A 29 -30.72 -26.91 35.39
N ASP A 30 -29.45 -27.37 35.37
CA ASP A 30 -29.14 -28.69 35.93
C ASP A 30 -27.65 -28.92 36.21
N ARG A 31 -27.40 -29.63 37.31
CA ARG A 31 -26.10 -29.95 37.92
C ARG A 31 -25.52 -31.23 37.29
N ASN A 32 -24.18 -31.35 37.20
CA ASN A 32 -23.43 -32.39 37.92
C ASN A 32 -21.90 -32.32 37.74
N VAL A 33 -21.28 -32.19 38.91
CA VAL A 33 -19.94 -32.58 39.40
C VAL A 33 -19.30 -33.77 38.64
N THR A 34 -17.97 -33.76 38.43
CA THR A 34 -16.99 -34.68 39.08
C THR A 34 -15.57 -34.70 38.43
N ARG A 35 -14.57 -34.41 39.29
CA ARG A 35 -13.17 -34.89 39.40
C ARG A 35 -12.05 -34.52 38.41
N ILE A 36 -11.10 -33.82 39.03
CA ILE A 36 -9.64 -33.82 38.88
C ILE A 36 -9.07 -35.25 38.88
N GLY A 37 -8.15 -35.52 37.94
CA GLY A 37 -7.26 -36.68 37.94
C GLY A 37 -5.86 -36.26 37.49
N ILE A 38 -4.93 -36.20 38.45
CA ILE A 38 -3.49 -35.99 38.25
C ILE A 38 -2.87 -37.35 37.88
N GLY A 39 -2.25 -37.45 36.71
CA GLY A 39 -1.51 -38.63 36.27
C GLY A 39 -0.10 -38.23 35.82
N LYS A 40 0.89 -38.58 36.63
CA LYS A 40 2.33 -38.42 36.38
C LYS A 40 2.77 -39.28 35.19
N GLY A 41 3.57 -38.70 34.30
CA GLY A 41 4.35 -39.42 33.29
C GLY A 41 5.68 -38.71 33.08
N ILE A 42 6.73 -39.26 33.70
CA ILE A 42 8.13 -38.88 33.46
C ILE A 42 8.57 -39.57 32.17
N GLY A 43 9.04 -38.78 31.20
CA GLY A 43 9.64 -39.26 29.95
C GLY A 43 10.73 -38.29 29.52
N LEU A 44 11.98 -38.71 29.77
CA LEU A 44 13.24 -38.02 29.48
C LEU A 44 13.42 -37.81 27.96
N CYS A 45 13.84 -36.62 27.52
CA CYS A 45 14.60 -36.48 26.27
C CYS A 45 15.45 -35.20 26.27
N LEU A 46 16.77 -35.42 26.23
CA LEU A 46 17.82 -34.44 25.92
C LEU A 46 17.59 -33.81 24.55
N VAL A 47 17.57 -32.48 24.44
CA VAL A 47 18.02 -31.77 23.23
C VAL A 47 18.75 -30.48 23.63
N ALA A 48 19.87 -30.30 22.94
CA ALA A 48 20.90 -29.30 23.10
C ALA A 48 20.42 -27.85 23.17
N LEU A 49 21.22 -27.03 23.87
CA LEU A 49 21.30 -25.59 23.69
C LEU A 49 21.53 -25.27 22.21
N GLY A 50 20.46 -24.94 21.50
CA GLY A 50 20.50 -24.23 20.24
C GLY A 50 20.12 -22.79 20.50
N CYS A 51 21.02 -21.86 20.19
CA CYS A 51 20.77 -20.42 20.22
C CYS A 51 19.46 -20.11 19.49
N VAL A 52 18.40 -19.80 20.25
CA VAL A 52 17.19 -19.19 19.72
C VAL A 52 17.54 -17.73 19.48
N SER A 53 18.23 -17.48 18.38
CA SER A 53 18.21 -16.18 17.73
C SER A 53 16.77 -15.97 17.30
N PHE A 54 15.96 -15.38 18.16
CA PHE A 54 14.71 -14.78 17.73
C PHE A 54 15.09 -13.83 16.60
N PRO A 55 14.64 -14.03 15.35
CA PRO A 55 14.71 -12.96 14.38
C PRO A 55 13.93 -11.82 15.02
N LEU A 56 14.61 -10.71 15.28
CA LEU A 56 13.96 -9.44 15.54
C LEU A 56 12.89 -9.31 14.45
N ARG A 57 11.64 -9.41 14.89
CA ARG A 57 10.47 -9.16 14.07
C ARG A 57 10.52 -7.67 13.78
N ALA A 58 11.33 -7.29 12.79
CA ALA A 58 11.34 -5.96 12.23
C ALA A 58 10.06 -5.87 11.39
N GLU A 59 8.95 -5.63 12.08
CA GLU A 59 7.75 -5.13 11.44
C GLU A 59 8.16 -3.87 10.67
N SER A 60 7.78 -3.80 9.40
CA SER A 60 7.99 -2.64 8.55
C SER A 60 7.48 -1.37 9.26
N ALA A 61 8.39 -0.51 9.73
CA ALA A 61 8.03 0.68 10.50
C ALA A 61 7.42 1.83 9.66
N HIS A 62 7.22 1.64 8.33
CA HIS A 62 6.51 2.61 7.49
C HIS A 62 5.34 2.02 6.71
N ARG A 63 4.15 2.49 7.08
CA ARG A 63 2.93 2.53 6.28
C ARG A 63 2.89 3.89 5.58
N GLY A 64 2.86 3.89 4.25
CA GLY A 64 3.11 5.08 3.43
C GLY A 64 2.00 6.14 3.45
N HIS A 65 2.43 7.36 3.10
CA HIS A 65 1.63 8.52 2.65
C HIS A 65 0.71 9.16 3.69
N GLU A 66 1.29 9.92 4.60
CA GLU A 66 0.53 10.80 5.49
C GLU A 66 1.22 12.20 5.58
N GLY A 67 0.47 13.30 5.42
CA GLY A 67 1.00 14.66 5.53
C GLY A 67 1.32 15.01 6.99
N HIS A 68 2.38 15.77 7.28
CA HIS A 68 2.64 16.32 8.61
C HIS A 68 2.14 17.77 8.64
N ARG A 69 1.52 18.19 9.75
CA ARG A 69 1.10 19.59 9.94
C ARG A 69 2.33 20.43 10.28
N ILE A 70 3.13 20.77 9.26
CA ILE A 70 4.15 21.80 9.41
C ILE A 70 3.37 23.10 9.61
N ALA A 71 3.46 23.70 10.79
CA ALA A 71 3.11 25.10 10.96
C ALA A 71 3.93 25.90 9.93
N GLU A 72 3.28 26.35 8.86
CA GLU A 72 3.87 27.28 7.91
C GLU A 72 4.40 28.49 8.70
N ALA A 73 5.62 28.88 8.38
CA ALA A 73 6.28 30.09 8.88
C ALA A 73 6.50 30.14 10.41
N GLN A 74 7.44 29.34 10.92
CA GLN A 74 8.34 29.85 11.96
C GLN A 74 9.80 29.61 11.58
N PRO A 75 10.67 30.63 11.73
CA PRO A 75 12.08 30.49 11.45
C PRO A 75 12.69 29.37 12.30
N SER A 76 13.69 28.71 11.74
CA SER A 76 14.51 27.66 12.33
C SER A 76 15.05 28.06 13.72
N SER A 77 14.27 27.77 14.76
CA SER A 77 14.68 27.84 16.16
C SER A 77 15.04 26.43 16.65
N GLY A 78 16.01 25.81 15.98
CA GLY A 78 16.52 24.48 16.30
C GLY A 78 18.03 24.43 16.13
N GLU A 79 18.71 23.63 16.94
CA GLU A 79 20.15 23.44 16.81
C GLU A 79 20.44 22.69 15.50
N THR A 80 21.35 23.23 14.69
CA THR A 80 21.69 22.71 13.37
C THR A 80 23.04 22.01 13.41
N TYR A 81 23.08 20.80 12.84
CA TYR A 81 24.26 19.95 12.77
C TYR A 81 24.58 19.65 11.31
N SER A 82 25.78 20.04 10.88
CA SER A 82 26.28 19.79 9.54
C SER A 82 26.91 18.40 9.43
N ILE A 83 26.69 17.73 8.30
CA ILE A 83 27.37 16.47 7.98
C ILE A 83 28.39 16.78 6.87
N PRO A 84 29.70 16.52 7.09
CA PRO A 84 30.70 16.76 6.06
C PRO A 84 30.37 16.03 4.75
N GLY A 85 30.35 16.78 3.64
CA GLY A 85 30.04 16.24 2.30
C GLY A 85 28.55 16.07 1.98
N ALA A 86 27.64 16.40 2.91
CA ALA A 86 26.21 16.50 2.64
C ALA A 86 25.82 17.90 2.14
N SER A 87 24.84 17.97 1.23
CA SER A 87 24.18 19.23 0.84
C SER A 87 23.02 19.62 1.77
N PHE A 88 22.72 18.79 2.77
CA PHE A 88 21.65 18.97 3.76
C PHE A 88 22.23 19.00 5.18
N HIS A 89 21.44 19.49 6.12
CA HIS A 89 21.78 19.54 7.54
C HIS A 89 20.74 18.79 8.39
N VAL A 90 21.13 18.42 9.60
CA VAL A 90 20.24 17.84 10.62
C VAL A 90 19.81 18.95 11.58
N LEU A 91 18.52 19.08 11.84
CA LEU A 91 17.95 20.07 12.74
C LEU A 91 17.23 19.37 13.88
N LEU A 92 17.55 19.73 15.12
CA LEU A 92 16.77 19.29 16.29
C LEU A 92 15.69 20.31 16.60
N ARG A 93 14.42 19.90 16.54
CA ARG A 93 13.27 20.75 16.86
C ARG A 93 12.62 20.32 18.17
N GLN A 94 12.27 21.29 19.02
CA GLN A 94 11.38 21.01 20.14
C GLN A 94 9.93 20.99 19.64
N GLY A 95 9.36 19.80 19.55
CA GLY A 95 7.97 19.61 19.12
C GLY A 95 6.96 20.09 20.17
N THR A 96 5.71 20.30 19.74
CA THR A 96 4.59 20.61 20.63
C THR A 96 4.12 19.36 21.36
N GLY A 97 4.24 19.34 22.70
CA GLY A 97 3.44 18.45 23.56
C GLY A 97 4.17 17.30 24.27
N ARG A 98 5.45 17.02 23.98
CA ARG A 98 6.28 16.09 24.76
C ARG A 98 7.71 16.61 24.89
N THR A 99 8.13 16.90 26.11
CA THR A 99 9.53 17.18 26.42
C THR A 99 10.32 15.88 26.35
N VAL A 100 11.19 15.76 25.35
CA VAL A 100 12.19 14.71 25.29
C VAL A 100 13.28 15.03 26.30
N ASP A 101 13.79 14.02 26.97
CA ASP A 101 14.98 14.19 27.78
C ASP A 101 16.14 14.72 26.93
N ARG A 102 16.88 15.71 27.44
CA ARG A 102 17.96 16.35 26.69
C ARG A 102 19.02 15.33 26.24
N GLY A 103 19.34 14.35 27.08
CA GLY A 103 20.28 13.28 26.75
C GLY A 103 19.78 12.37 25.62
N GLN A 104 18.48 12.08 25.58
CA GLN A 104 17.87 11.32 24.47
C GLN A 104 17.87 12.10 23.16
N ALA A 105 17.61 13.40 23.20
CA ALA A 105 17.65 14.26 22.01
C ALA A 105 19.07 14.37 21.44
N GLU A 106 20.07 14.60 22.29
CA GLU A 106 21.49 14.64 21.89
C GLU A 106 21.96 13.27 21.35
N ALA A 107 21.56 12.17 21.98
CA ALA A 107 21.84 10.82 21.49
C ALA A 107 21.20 10.56 20.12
N ALA A 108 19.95 11.02 19.89
CA ALA A 108 19.28 10.88 18.61
C ALA A 108 19.99 11.67 17.50
N VAL A 109 20.35 12.92 17.77
CA VAL A 109 21.14 13.76 16.84
C VAL A 109 22.41 13.04 16.45
N ARG A 110 23.22 12.62 17.43
CA ARG A 110 24.49 11.94 17.18
C ARG A 110 24.29 10.66 16.37
N THR A 111 23.31 9.85 16.71
CA THR A 111 22.99 8.61 16.00
C THR A 111 22.64 8.88 14.53
N VAL A 112 21.79 9.88 14.27
CA VAL A 112 21.35 10.24 12.91
C VAL A 112 22.51 10.82 12.10
N VAL A 113 23.31 11.72 12.70
CA VAL A 113 24.51 12.30 12.06
C VAL A 113 25.53 11.22 11.72
N ASP A 114 25.82 10.31 12.65
CA ASP A 114 26.78 9.22 12.46
C ASP A 114 26.27 8.23 11.39
N ALA A 115 24.97 7.91 11.38
CA ALA A 115 24.36 7.06 10.35
C ALA A 115 24.44 7.68 8.96
N PHE A 116 24.13 8.97 8.81
CA PHE A 116 24.27 9.65 7.53
C PHE A 116 25.72 9.81 7.08
N THR A 117 26.64 10.06 8.01
CA THR A 117 28.08 10.11 7.73
C THR A 117 28.54 8.76 7.18
N PHE A 118 28.11 7.65 7.79
CA PHE A 118 28.40 6.31 7.29
C PHE A 118 27.84 6.07 5.89
N MET A 119 26.58 6.44 5.64
CA MET A 119 25.95 6.28 4.31
C MET A 119 26.62 7.13 3.23
N LEU A 120 27.15 8.32 3.57
CA LEU A 120 27.92 9.16 2.66
C LEU A 120 29.28 8.56 2.30
N GLN A 121 29.93 7.88 3.25
CA GLN A 121 31.18 7.17 3.00
C GLN A 121 30.97 5.91 2.14
N HIS A 122 29.78 5.29 2.23
CA HIS A 122 29.43 4.05 1.55
C HIS A 122 28.31 4.24 0.51
N ARG A 123 28.32 5.37 -0.21
CA ARG A 123 27.23 5.73 -1.15
C ARG A 123 26.91 4.66 -2.18
N GLY A 124 27.92 3.94 -2.66
CA GLY A 124 27.76 2.86 -3.65
C GLY A 124 26.83 1.74 -3.18
N ASP A 125 26.74 1.53 -1.86
CA ASP A 125 25.93 0.47 -1.26
C ASP A 125 24.45 0.88 -1.10
N TYR A 126 24.14 2.16 -1.30
CA TYR A 126 22.80 2.73 -1.11
C TYR A 126 22.32 3.50 -2.36
N PRO A 127 21.90 2.82 -3.44
CA PRO A 127 21.60 3.48 -4.73
C PRO A 127 20.56 4.60 -4.65
N ARG A 128 19.51 4.45 -3.83
CA ARG A 128 18.48 5.50 -3.65
C ARG A 128 18.98 6.69 -2.85
N PHE A 129 19.84 6.44 -1.85
CA PHE A 129 20.49 7.51 -1.12
C PHE A 129 21.45 8.27 -2.05
N ASP A 130 22.28 7.55 -2.82
CA ASP A 130 23.18 8.14 -3.80
C ASP A 130 22.45 8.96 -4.86
N GLU A 131 21.33 8.45 -5.38
CA GLU A 131 20.45 9.18 -6.30
C GLU A 131 19.92 10.47 -5.67
N SER A 132 19.47 10.43 -4.41
CA SER A 132 18.97 11.61 -3.72
C SER A 132 20.04 12.68 -3.53
N VAL A 133 21.29 12.28 -3.22
CA VAL A 133 22.41 13.21 -3.06
C VAL A 133 22.80 13.81 -4.41
N LYS A 134 22.84 13.01 -5.48
CA LYS A 134 23.09 13.50 -6.85
C LYS A 134 22.04 14.50 -7.33
N LYS A 135 20.79 14.29 -6.93
CA LYS A 135 19.65 15.17 -7.28
C LYS A 135 19.46 16.34 -6.33
N ASP A 136 20.28 16.44 -5.27
CA ASP A 136 20.08 17.39 -4.17
C ASP A 136 18.65 17.35 -3.60
N ALA A 137 18.06 16.16 -3.51
CA ALA A 137 16.64 15.96 -3.23
C ALA A 137 16.27 16.26 -1.76
N LEU A 138 17.17 16.00 -0.82
CA LEU A 138 16.93 16.23 0.60
C LEU A 138 17.37 17.66 0.96
N GLN A 139 16.48 18.45 1.56
CA GLN A 139 16.77 19.79 2.06
C GLN A 139 17.37 19.75 3.47
N GLU A 140 16.69 19.04 4.36
CA GLU A 140 17.06 18.91 5.76
C GLU A 140 16.48 17.62 6.36
N VAL A 141 17.10 17.18 7.44
CA VAL A 141 16.60 16.12 8.31
C VAL A 141 16.15 16.78 9.61
N VAL A 142 14.90 16.62 10.00
CA VAL A 142 14.37 17.24 11.23
C VAL A 142 14.13 16.15 12.26
N ILE A 143 14.80 16.25 13.40
CA ILE A 143 14.60 15.37 14.54
C ILE A 143 13.57 16.02 15.47
N GLU A 144 12.48 15.32 15.71
CA GLU A 144 11.38 15.77 16.56
C GLU A 144 11.11 14.76 17.68
N PRO A 145 10.56 15.19 18.83
CA PRO A 145 10.13 14.30 19.91
C PRO A 145 9.32 13.10 19.45
N THR A 146 8.33 13.40 18.62
CA THR A 146 7.40 12.46 18.02
C THR A 146 7.05 13.03 16.66
N VAL A 147 7.12 12.19 15.63
CA VAL A 147 6.67 12.56 14.29
C VAL A 147 5.27 12.00 14.11
N VAL A 148 4.28 12.87 13.99
CA VAL A 148 2.88 12.48 13.76
C VAL A 148 2.41 12.95 12.39
N ASN A 149 1.47 12.27 11.75
CA ASN A 149 0.80 12.84 10.59
C ASN A 149 -0.33 13.81 10.98
N GLN A 150 -1.05 14.33 9.97
CA GLN A 150 -2.24 15.17 10.10
C GLN A 150 -3.41 14.46 10.80
N GLU A 151 -3.45 13.12 10.78
CA GLU A 151 -4.45 12.30 11.46
C GLU A 151 -4.01 11.90 12.89
N GLY A 152 -2.85 12.38 13.37
CA GLY A 152 -2.33 12.13 14.72
C GLY A 152 -1.59 10.80 14.93
N LYS A 153 -1.30 10.05 13.87
CA LYS A 153 -0.58 8.77 13.89
C LYS A 153 0.93 8.97 13.92
N GLU A 154 1.62 8.25 14.81
CA GLU A 154 3.06 8.34 15.04
C GLU A 154 3.90 7.50 14.05
N PHE A 155 5.09 8.01 13.72
CA PHE A 155 6.01 7.44 12.74
C PHE A 155 7.47 7.52 13.21
N ALA A 156 8.28 6.53 12.83
CA ALA A 156 9.73 6.57 13.05
C ALA A 156 10.42 7.59 12.13
N PHE A 157 10.08 7.56 10.84
CA PHE A 157 10.54 8.49 9.81
C PHE A 157 9.37 9.09 9.03
N LEU A 158 9.50 10.29 8.48
CA LEU A 158 8.48 10.80 7.57
C LEU A 158 9.08 11.75 6.54
N VAL A 159 8.96 11.41 5.26
CA VAL A 159 9.39 12.32 4.20
C VAL A 159 8.28 13.32 3.88
N ALA A 160 8.53 14.60 4.03
CA ALA A 160 7.59 15.70 3.73
C ALA A 160 8.10 16.53 2.55
N ARG A 161 7.21 17.04 1.70
CA ARG A 161 7.59 18.01 0.65
C ARG A 161 7.87 19.36 1.26
N THR A 162 8.76 20.12 0.64
CA THR A 162 9.00 21.52 1.02
C THR A 162 8.29 22.45 0.04
N ALA A 163 8.34 23.74 0.31
CA ALA A 163 7.86 24.75 -0.64
C ALA A 163 8.73 24.80 -1.90
N GLU A 164 9.98 24.33 -1.84
CA GLU A 164 10.89 24.26 -2.96
C GLU A 164 10.62 22.99 -3.79
N PRO A 165 10.22 23.12 -5.07
CA PRO A 165 10.09 21.97 -5.97
C PRO A 165 11.41 21.22 -6.06
N GLY A 166 11.36 19.88 -6.05
CA GLY A 166 12.56 19.07 -6.09
C GLY A 166 13.13 18.73 -4.72
N ARG A 167 12.64 19.40 -3.66
CA ARG A 167 13.20 19.30 -2.31
C ARG A 167 12.20 18.70 -1.32
N VAL A 168 12.73 17.89 -0.41
CA VAL A 168 11.95 17.24 0.66
C VAL A 168 12.69 17.32 1.99
N ARG A 169 11.95 17.15 3.09
CA ARG A 169 12.49 16.98 4.45
C ARG A 169 12.29 15.56 4.90
N LEU A 170 13.23 15.03 5.67
CA LEU A 170 13.06 13.77 6.38
C LEU A 170 12.87 14.07 7.86
N LEU A 171 11.70 13.78 8.40
CA LEU A 171 11.43 13.88 9.83
C LEU A 171 11.84 12.56 10.51
N VAL A 172 12.40 12.64 11.72
CA VAL A 172 12.86 11.50 12.52
C VAL A 172 12.33 11.62 13.94
N SER A 173 11.67 10.59 14.45
CA SER A 173 11.07 10.56 15.79
C SER A 173 12.03 10.04 16.85
N VAL A 174 12.38 10.87 17.83
CA VAL A 174 13.23 10.45 18.96
C VAL A 174 12.55 9.35 19.78
N ALA A 175 11.25 9.49 20.04
CA ALA A 175 10.49 8.49 20.79
C ALA A 175 10.54 7.11 20.12
N SER A 176 10.42 7.07 18.79
CA SER A 176 10.48 5.82 18.03
C SER A 176 11.88 5.22 18.01
N LEU A 177 12.93 6.04 17.84
CA LEU A 177 14.32 5.56 17.93
C LEU A 177 14.62 4.99 19.31
N ASN A 178 14.15 5.63 20.37
CA ASN A 178 14.32 5.16 21.74
C ASN A 178 13.55 3.85 21.99
N ALA A 179 12.28 3.78 21.60
CA ALA A 179 11.45 2.59 21.77
C ALA A 179 12.00 1.37 21.02
N GLN A 180 12.66 1.59 19.88
CA GLN A 180 13.31 0.54 19.09
C GLN A 180 14.75 0.24 19.53
N GLY A 181 15.27 0.94 20.56
CA GLY A 181 16.63 0.74 21.06
C GLY A 181 17.73 1.19 20.08
N LEU A 182 17.41 2.08 19.14
CA LEU A 182 18.32 2.55 18.09
C LEU A 182 19.20 3.73 18.52
N LEU A 183 18.88 4.39 19.64
CA LEU A 183 19.70 5.49 20.16
C LEU A 183 21.12 4.99 20.51
N GLY A 184 22.13 5.72 20.03
CA GLY A 184 23.55 5.37 20.17
C GLY A 184 24.03 4.25 19.24
N ARG A 185 23.18 3.78 18.32
CA ARG A 185 23.47 2.64 17.44
C ARG A 185 23.33 3.00 15.95
N PRO A 186 24.21 3.86 15.40
CA PRO A 186 24.08 4.36 14.04
C PRO A 186 24.08 3.26 12.98
N HIS A 187 24.89 2.20 13.14
CA HIS A 187 24.94 1.10 12.17
C HIS A 187 23.65 0.28 12.09
N GLU A 188 22.90 0.16 13.20
CA GLU A 188 21.59 -0.52 13.22
C GLU A 188 20.49 0.38 12.62
N LEU A 189 20.66 1.69 12.66
CA LEU A 189 19.75 2.67 12.05
C LEU A 189 19.87 2.71 10.52
N VAL A 190 21.08 2.56 9.97
CA VAL A 190 21.38 2.73 8.54
C VAL A 190 20.45 1.94 7.61
N PRO A 191 20.16 0.64 7.81
CA PRO A 191 19.25 -0.09 6.93
C PRO A 191 17.83 0.46 6.92
N ALA A 192 17.33 0.93 8.06
CA ALA A 192 16.02 1.57 8.15
C ALA A 192 16.01 2.91 7.42
N LEU A 193 17.04 3.72 7.68
CA LEU A 193 17.19 5.04 7.07
C LEU A 193 17.37 4.97 5.55
N ALA A 194 18.17 4.01 5.05
CA ALA A 194 18.41 3.81 3.61
C ALA A 194 17.13 3.47 2.83
N ARG A 195 16.20 2.73 3.43
CA ARG A 195 14.91 2.42 2.81
C ARG A 195 14.06 3.67 2.58
N GLU A 196 14.16 4.67 3.46
CA GLU A 196 13.39 5.91 3.33
C GLU A 196 13.79 6.73 2.10
N PHE A 197 14.99 6.54 1.57
CA PHE A 197 15.45 7.27 0.39
C PHE A 197 14.71 6.92 -0.90
N GLN A 198 14.03 5.77 -0.93
CA GLN A 198 13.05 5.45 -1.96
C GLN A 198 11.90 6.48 -1.99
N TRP A 199 11.50 7.00 -0.82
CA TRP A 199 10.49 8.05 -0.70
C TRP A 199 11.06 9.44 -0.94
N VAL A 200 12.28 9.72 -0.47
CA VAL A 200 12.98 10.99 -0.70
C VAL A 200 13.07 11.29 -2.20
N VAL A 201 13.69 10.39 -2.97
CA VAL A 201 13.83 10.51 -4.44
C VAL A 201 12.48 10.70 -5.11
N SER A 202 11.50 9.92 -4.69
CA SER A 202 10.18 9.97 -5.30
C SER A 202 9.41 11.24 -5.01
N LYS A 203 9.48 11.77 -3.78
CA LYS A 203 8.71 12.96 -3.40
C LYS A 203 9.36 14.23 -3.95
N ALA A 204 10.68 14.18 -4.12
CA ALA A 204 11.50 15.15 -4.83
C ALA A 204 11.32 15.12 -6.36
N ASP A 205 10.83 14.02 -6.95
CA ASP A 205 10.57 14.01 -8.39
C ASP A 205 9.42 14.96 -8.75
N THR A 206 9.79 16.10 -9.33
CA THR A 206 8.87 17.13 -9.87
C THR A 206 8.80 17.11 -11.39
N GLY A 207 9.27 16.03 -12.03
CA GLY A 207 9.06 15.84 -13.45
C GLY A 207 7.58 16.01 -13.81
N PRO A 208 7.26 16.60 -14.98
CA PRO A 208 5.88 16.74 -15.41
C PRO A 208 5.23 15.36 -15.39
N ARG A 209 4.21 15.19 -14.55
CA ARG A 209 3.45 13.94 -14.52
C ARG A 209 2.79 13.78 -15.89
N PRO A 210 2.90 12.61 -16.53
CA PRO A 210 2.21 12.39 -17.80
C PRO A 210 0.72 12.66 -17.59
N LYS A 211 0.15 13.56 -18.39
CA LYS A 211 -1.30 13.86 -18.32
C LYS A 211 -2.06 12.58 -18.68
N SER A 212 -2.94 12.14 -17.79
CA SER A 212 -3.90 11.08 -18.13
C SER A 212 -4.79 11.60 -19.24
N ILE A 213 -5.10 10.74 -20.21
CA ILE A 213 -6.03 11.06 -21.29
C ILE A 213 -7.41 10.58 -20.84
N PRO A 214 -8.35 11.47 -20.50
CA PRO A 214 -9.69 11.05 -20.14
C PRO A 214 -10.37 10.52 -21.40
N ALA A 215 -10.57 9.21 -21.48
CA ALA A 215 -11.49 8.63 -22.46
C ALA A 215 -12.92 9.01 -22.07
N ALA A 216 -13.75 9.44 -23.03
CA ALA A 216 -15.18 9.62 -22.82
C ALA A 216 -15.82 8.26 -22.47
N ARG A 217 -16.72 8.23 -21.48
CA ARG A 217 -17.28 6.99 -20.92
C ARG A 217 -18.79 7.09 -20.81
N ASP A 218 -19.45 5.98 -21.05
CA ASP A 218 -20.89 5.82 -20.82
C ASP A 218 -21.13 5.15 -19.46
N LEU A 219 -20.80 5.88 -18.39
CA LEU A 219 -20.88 5.39 -17.02
C LEU A 219 -22.32 4.99 -16.63
N ALA A 220 -23.32 5.67 -17.18
CA ALA A 220 -24.73 5.40 -16.93
C ALA A 220 -25.14 4.00 -17.42
N ARG A 221 -24.53 3.50 -18.50
CA ARG A 221 -24.81 2.16 -19.06
C ARG A 221 -23.89 1.07 -18.53
N ALA A 222 -22.99 1.37 -17.59
CA ALA A 222 -22.09 0.38 -17.02
C ALA A 222 -22.89 -0.75 -16.33
N PRO A 223 -22.71 -2.03 -16.73
CA PRO A 223 -23.53 -3.14 -16.22
C PRO A 223 -23.06 -3.63 -14.85
N VAL A 224 -22.78 -2.71 -13.91
CA VAL A 224 -22.35 -3.05 -12.55
C VAL A 224 -23.44 -3.84 -11.80
N ARG A 225 -23.03 -4.72 -10.89
CA ARG A 225 -23.92 -5.55 -10.06
C ARG A 225 -23.60 -5.45 -8.59
N SER A 226 -24.55 -5.79 -7.71
CA SER A 226 -24.27 -5.91 -6.29
C SER A 226 -23.50 -7.21 -6.01
N ASP A 227 -22.77 -7.24 -4.90
CA ASP A 227 -22.04 -8.45 -4.47
C ASP A 227 -22.98 -9.66 -4.29
N ALA A 228 -24.21 -9.41 -3.83
CA ALA A 228 -25.23 -10.44 -3.65
C ALA A 228 -25.69 -11.01 -4.99
N ASP A 229 -25.92 -10.16 -6.00
CA ASP A 229 -26.30 -10.61 -7.34
C ASP A 229 -25.16 -11.44 -7.96
N ILE A 230 -23.92 -10.96 -7.84
CA ILE A 230 -22.73 -11.59 -8.42
C ILE A 230 -22.53 -13.02 -7.89
N ALA A 231 -22.84 -13.27 -6.62
CA ALA A 231 -22.71 -14.59 -6.02
C ALA A 231 -23.58 -15.66 -6.69
N GLY A 232 -24.72 -15.26 -7.28
CA GLY A 232 -25.65 -16.16 -7.97
C GLY A 232 -25.42 -16.32 -9.47
N LEU A 233 -24.47 -15.59 -10.06
CA LEU A 233 -24.26 -15.58 -11.51
C LEU A 233 -23.45 -16.79 -12.01
N SER A 234 -23.87 -17.33 -13.15
CA SER A 234 -23.09 -18.30 -13.91
C SER A 234 -21.80 -17.67 -14.47
N SER A 235 -20.84 -18.50 -14.87
CA SER A 235 -19.59 -18.05 -15.52
C SER A 235 -19.84 -17.23 -16.78
N ASP A 236 -20.84 -17.59 -17.59
CA ASP A 236 -21.15 -16.90 -18.84
C ASP A 236 -21.80 -15.53 -18.60
N GLU A 237 -22.65 -15.42 -17.58
CA GLU A 237 -23.24 -14.14 -17.18
C GLU A 237 -22.17 -13.18 -16.64
N ARG A 238 -21.27 -13.68 -15.79
CA ARG A 238 -20.11 -12.92 -15.29
C ARG A 238 -19.23 -12.41 -16.44
N LEU A 239 -18.95 -13.25 -17.42
CA LEU A 239 -18.18 -12.87 -18.61
C LEU A 239 -18.90 -11.82 -19.46
N ARG A 240 -20.22 -11.95 -19.65
CA ARG A 240 -21.03 -10.99 -20.40
C ARG A 240 -21.01 -9.60 -19.75
N ILE A 241 -21.12 -9.55 -18.41
CA ILE A 241 -21.03 -8.31 -17.65
C ILE A 241 -19.64 -7.68 -17.81
N LEU A 242 -18.57 -8.46 -17.63
CA LEU A 242 -17.21 -7.96 -17.79
C LEU A 242 -16.97 -7.33 -19.18
N ARG A 243 -17.49 -7.96 -20.24
CA ARG A 243 -17.40 -7.41 -21.60
C ARG A 243 -18.11 -6.07 -21.73
N GLY A 244 -19.32 -5.94 -21.19
CA GLY A 244 -20.01 -4.65 -21.15
C GLY A 244 -19.25 -3.60 -20.32
N LEU A 245 -18.55 -4.02 -19.25
CA LEU A 245 -17.67 -3.13 -18.49
C LEU A 245 -16.47 -2.66 -19.31
N PHE A 246 -15.85 -3.48 -20.17
CA PHE A 246 -14.78 -3.01 -21.06
C PHE A 246 -15.23 -1.94 -22.05
N GLU A 247 -16.51 -1.92 -22.42
CA GLU A 247 -17.09 -0.94 -23.35
C GLU A 247 -17.45 0.38 -22.67
N THR A 248 -17.80 0.34 -21.38
CA THR A 248 -18.46 1.46 -20.69
C THR A 248 -17.65 2.05 -19.54
N TYR A 249 -16.84 1.25 -18.86
CA TYR A 249 -16.31 1.57 -17.53
C TYR A 249 -14.83 1.21 -17.32
N LEU A 250 -14.48 -0.07 -17.49
CA LEU A 250 -13.19 -0.67 -17.12
C LEU A 250 -12.15 -0.49 -18.21
N HIS A 251 -11.04 0.17 -17.88
CA HIS A 251 -9.89 0.33 -18.76
C HIS A 251 -8.83 -0.74 -18.50
N THR A 252 -8.07 -1.03 -19.56
CA THR A 252 -7.00 -2.04 -19.54
C THR A 252 -5.67 -1.53 -20.11
N THR A 253 -5.61 -0.23 -20.42
CA THR A 253 -4.44 0.43 -21.00
C THR A 253 -3.81 1.40 -20.01
N ASP A 254 -2.52 1.63 -20.19
CA ASP A 254 -1.78 2.63 -19.44
C ASP A 254 -2.18 4.04 -19.88
N GLU A 255 -2.86 4.76 -19.00
CA GLU A 255 -3.29 6.15 -19.21
C GLU A 255 -2.12 7.12 -19.46
N HIS A 256 -0.89 6.73 -19.11
CA HIS A 256 0.32 7.54 -19.24
C HIS A 256 1.21 7.14 -20.43
N ARG A 257 0.84 6.10 -21.18
CA ARG A 257 1.63 5.56 -22.32
C ARG A 257 3.11 5.28 -21.99
N SER A 258 3.40 4.91 -20.75
CA SER A 258 4.76 4.57 -20.28
C SER A 258 5.37 3.36 -21.02
N LEU A 259 4.54 2.58 -21.71
CA LEU A 259 4.94 1.43 -22.52
C LEU A 259 5.21 1.77 -23.99
N GLU A 260 4.97 3.01 -24.42
CA GLU A 260 5.22 3.42 -25.80
C GLU A 260 6.72 3.32 -26.15
N GLY A 261 7.02 2.62 -27.24
CA GLY A 261 8.37 2.33 -27.69
C GLY A 261 9.18 1.39 -26.78
N GLN A 262 8.58 0.81 -25.73
CA GLN A 262 9.29 -0.07 -24.82
C GLN A 262 9.34 -1.52 -25.33
N ALA A 263 10.40 -2.26 -24.99
CA ALA A 263 10.47 -3.70 -25.27
C ALA A 263 9.48 -4.50 -24.40
N TYR A 264 9.00 -5.64 -24.87
CA TYR A 264 8.12 -6.52 -24.09
C TYR A 264 8.82 -7.84 -23.79
N TYR A 265 8.33 -8.59 -22.79
CA TYR A 265 8.84 -9.92 -22.50
C TYR A 265 8.13 -10.99 -23.34
N GLU A 266 8.92 -11.91 -23.85
CA GLU A 266 8.40 -13.22 -24.27
C GLU A 266 7.82 -13.96 -23.04
N VAL A 267 6.72 -14.68 -23.25
CA VAL A 267 6.02 -15.37 -22.16
C VAL A 267 6.92 -16.46 -21.57
N GLY A 268 7.01 -16.49 -20.24
CA GLY A 268 7.76 -17.50 -19.49
C GLY A 268 9.26 -17.28 -19.48
N THR A 269 9.77 -16.19 -20.07
CA THR A 269 11.22 -15.95 -20.17
C THR A 269 11.59 -14.53 -19.73
N THR A 270 12.88 -14.29 -19.49
CA THR A 270 13.42 -12.95 -19.25
C THR A 270 13.87 -12.26 -20.54
N THR A 271 13.55 -12.84 -21.71
CA THR A 271 13.95 -12.32 -23.01
C THR A 271 13.11 -11.10 -23.37
N LEU A 272 13.78 -9.98 -23.65
CA LEU A 272 13.14 -8.76 -24.14
C LEU A 272 13.11 -8.73 -25.66
N VAL A 273 11.93 -8.49 -26.21
CA VAL A 273 11.70 -8.33 -27.65
C VAL A 273 11.45 -6.85 -27.94
N PRO A 274 12.24 -6.23 -28.83
CA PRO A 274 11.99 -4.87 -29.28
C PRO A 274 10.60 -4.74 -29.94
N PRO A 275 9.90 -3.61 -29.76
CA PRO A 275 8.59 -3.44 -30.35
C PRO A 275 8.69 -3.20 -31.87
N ALA A 276 7.82 -3.86 -32.64
CA ALA A 276 7.77 -3.65 -34.10
C ALA A 276 7.20 -2.27 -34.48
N LYS A 277 6.33 -1.70 -33.63
CA LYS A 277 5.77 -0.34 -33.74
C LYS A 277 5.73 0.29 -32.34
N PRO A 278 5.73 1.64 -32.23
CA PRO A 278 5.71 2.31 -30.91
C PRO A 278 4.61 1.83 -29.96
N ASP A 279 3.43 1.44 -30.47
CA ASP A 279 2.29 1.01 -29.68
C ASP A 279 2.14 -0.52 -29.50
N SER A 280 3.06 -1.31 -30.06
CA SER A 280 2.96 -2.78 -30.05
C SER A 280 2.92 -3.35 -28.63
N THR A 281 3.75 -2.83 -27.74
CA THR A 281 3.85 -3.28 -26.36
C THR A 281 2.59 -2.98 -25.56
N THR A 282 2.05 -1.77 -25.71
CA THR A 282 0.77 -1.37 -25.09
C THR A 282 -0.36 -2.30 -25.54
N LYS A 283 -0.47 -2.58 -26.84
CA LYS A 283 -1.50 -3.47 -27.40
C LYS A 283 -1.36 -4.91 -26.91
N LEU A 284 -0.14 -5.44 -26.87
CA LEU A 284 0.12 -6.80 -26.39
C LEU A 284 -0.35 -6.95 -24.94
N TYR A 285 0.03 -6.02 -24.07
CA TYR A 285 -0.29 -6.09 -22.66
C TYR A 285 -1.76 -5.77 -22.36
N ASP A 286 -2.42 -4.92 -23.14
CA ASP A 286 -3.88 -4.74 -23.12
C ASP A 286 -4.61 -6.07 -23.35
N ILE A 287 -4.23 -6.80 -24.41
CA ILE A 287 -4.79 -8.12 -24.73
C ILE A 287 -4.58 -9.09 -23.56
N ARG A 288 -3.35 -9.18 -23.03
CA ARG A 288 -3.05 -10.09 -21.92
C ARG A 288 -3.85 -9.77 -20.65
N VAL A 289 -4.01 -8.50 -20.32
CA VAL A 289 -4.83 -8.10 -19.17
C VAL A 289 -6.27 -8.49 -19.41
N ARG A 290 -6.85 -8.17 -20.58
CA ARG A 290 -8.23 -8.54 -20.91
C ARG A 290 -8.47 -10.04 -20.83
N ASP A 291 -7.53 -10.85 -21.31
CA ASP A 291 -7.62 -12.31 -21.22
C ASP A 291 -7.54 -12.79 -19.76
N ALA A 292 -6.65 -12.21 -18.95
CA ALA A 292 -6.52 -12.53 -17.54
C ALA A 292 -7.80 -12.19 -16.77
N LEU A 293 -8.37 -11.00 -16.99
CA LEU A 293 -9.62 -10.57 -16.36
C LEU A 293 -10.81 -11.45 -16.76
N GLN A 294 -10.91 -11.82 -18.04
CA GLN A 294 -11.91 -12.78 -18.52
C GLN A 294 -11.76 -14.14 -17.84
N LYS A 295 -10.52 -14.60 -17.63
CA LYS A 295 -10.26 -15.84 -16.89
C LYS A 295 -10.73 -15.75 -15.44
N ILE A 296 -10.41 -14.66 -14.73
CA ILE A 296 -10.84 -14.44 -13.33
C ILE A 296 -12.35 -14.57 -13.18
N VAL A 297 -13.13 -13.95 -14.07
CA VAL A 297 -14.60 -13.96 -13.96
C VAL A 297 -15.25 -15.24 -14.48
N ARG A 298 -14.57 -15.99 -15.36
CA ARG A 298 -15.10 -17.22 -15.98
C ARG A 298 -14.81 -18.46 -15.15
N ASP A 299 -13.59 -18.60 -14.65
CA ASP A 299 -13.15 -19.80 -13.95
C ASP A 299 -13.75 -19.86 -12.52
N PRO A 300 -14.50 -20.93 -12.18
CA PRO A 300 -15.14 -21.05 -10.87
C PRO A 300 -14.14 -21.10 -9.70
N ALA A 301 -12.89 -21.51 -9.93
CA ALA A 301 -11.87 -21.54 -8.89
C ALA A 301 -11.63 -20.16 -8.26
N PHE A 302 -11.72 -19.07 -9.05
CA PHE A 302 -11.56 -17.71 -8.54
C PHE A 302 -12.72 -17.30 -7.63
N MET A 303 -13.96 -17.72 -7.90
CA MET A 303 -15.07 -17.48 -6.97
C MET A 303 -14.90 -18.25 -5.66
N ALA A 304 -14.27 -19.43 -5.69
CA ALA A 304 -14.02 -20.20 -4.48
C ALA A 304 -12.83 -19.64 -3.67
N GLN A 305 -11.77 -19.21 -4.33
CA GLN A 305 -10.48 -18.89 -3.69
C GLN A 305 -10.23 -17.39 -3.51
N THR A 306 -10.69 -16.57 -4.45
CA THR A 306 -10.52 -15.09 -4.45
C THR A 306 -11.85 -14.39 -4.78
N PRO A 307 -12.91 -14.64 -3.99
CA PRO A 307 -14.25 -14.13 -4.30
C PRO A 307 -14.34 -12.62 -4.34
N LYS A 308 -13.47 -11.87 -3.63
CA LYS A 308 -13.49 -10.40 -3.72
C LYS A 308 -12.94 -9.91 -5.05
N ALA A 309 -12.00 -10.63 -5.66
CA ALA A 309 -11.49 -10.26 -6.97
C ALA A 309 -12.61 -10.25 -8.02
N VAL A 310 -13.39 -11.32 -8.08
CA VAL A 310 -14.52 -11.42 -9.01
C VAL A 310 -15.59 -10.36 -8.70
N ARG A 311 -15.95 -10.20 -7.42
CA ARG A 311 -16.94 -9.20 -7.01
C ARG A 311 -16.50 -7.78 -7.34
N SER A 312 -15.28 -7.39 -7.00
CA SER A 312 -14.74 -6.04 -7.22
C SER A 312 -14.65 -5.68 -8.70
N LEU A 313 -14.39 -6.66 -9.57
CA LEU A 313 -14.40 -6.45 -11.02
C LEU A 313 -15.83 -6.17 -11.51
N LEU A 314 -16.80 -7.00 -11.14
CA LEU A 314 -18.15 -6.96 -11.68
C LEU A 314 -19.05 -5.91 -10.99
N ASN A 315 -18.71 -5.51 -9.77
CA ASN A 315 -19.43 -4.48 -9.03
C ASN A 315 -18.97 -3.05 -9.38
N GLY A 316 -17.92 -2.92 -10.19
CA GLY A 316 -17.38 -1.65 -10.65
C GLY A 316 -16.31 -1.04 -9.75
N GLN A 317 -15.89 -1.67 -8.64
CA GLN A 317 -14.81 -1.11 -7.82
C GLN A 317 -13.50 -0.94 -8.59
N ILE A 318 -13.22 -1.84 -9.55
CA ILE A 318 -12.03 -1.74 -10.41
C ILE A 318 -12.35 -0.93 -11.67
N TRP A 319 -11.67 0.20 -11.82
CA TRP A 319 -11.79 1.15 -12.93
C TRP A 319 -10.70 1.00 -13.99
N ASN A 320 -9.51 0.58 -13.58
CA ASN A 320 -8.39 0.34 -14.49
C ASN A 320 -7.55 -0.85 -14.01
N VAL A 321 -7.08 -1.67 -14.94
CA VAL A 321 -6.04 -2.67 -14.70
C VAL A 321 -5.04 -2.56 -15.83
N ALA A 322 -3.81 -2.12 -15.59
CA ALA A 322 -2.88 -1.85 -16.68
C ALA A 322 -1.46 -2.28 -16.35
N PHE A 323 -0.76 -2.77 -17.36
CA PHE A 323 0.69 -2.82 -17.32
C PHE A 323 1.27 -1.42 -17.45
N VAL A 324 2.30 -1.11 -16.68
CA VAL A 324 2.99 0.18 -16.66
C VAL A 324 4.49 -0.02 -16.52
N LYS A 325 5.27 0.95 -16.98
CA LYS A 325 6.70 1.08 -16.67
C LYS A 325 6.90 2.21 -15.66
N ILE A 326 7.34 1.86 -14.46
CA ILE A 326 7.67 2.85 -13.42
C ILE A 326 9.03 2.51 -12.82
N ASP A 327 10.07 3.16 -13.32
CA ASP A 327 11.47 2.87 -12.98
C ASP A 327 11.82 3.30 -11.54
N GLN A 328 11.19 4.37 -11.04
CA GLN A 328 11.47 4.89 -9.69
C GLN A 328 10.84 4.04 -8.58
N ARG A 329 10.15 2.94 -8.88
CA ARG A 329 9.43 2.12 -7.88
C ARG A 329 9.85 0.66 -7.92
N ASP A 330 9.86 0.02 -6.76
CA ASP A 330 10.29 -1.36 -6.53
C ASP A 330 9.14 -2.37 -6.44
N TRP A 331 7.88 -1.93 -6.42
CA TRP A 331 6.73 -2.83 -6.36
C TRP A 331 6.46 -3.51 -7.70
N ALA A 332 6.04 -4.79 -7.63
CA ALA A 332 5.59 -5.59 -8.76
C ALA A 332 4.16 -5.25 -9.19
N THR A 333 3.25 -5.12 -8.22
CA THR A 333 1.86 -4.68 -8.42
C THR A 333 1.49 -3.59 -7.43
N ARG A 334 0.48 -2.78 -7.77
CA ARG A 334 -0.06 -1.77 -6.86
C ARG A 334 -1.50 -1.41 -7.19
N THR A 335 -2.35 -1.56 -6.18
CA THR A 335 -3.69 -0.97 -6.14
C THR A 335 -3.62 0.51 -5.73
N ARG A 336 -4.35 1.38 -6.42
CA ARG A 336 -4.63 2.78 -6.02
C ARG A 336 -6.12 2.99 -5.98
N VAL A 337 -6.65 3.58 -4.92
CA VAL A 337 -8.08 3.87 -4.78
C VAL A 337 -8.22 5.39 -4.82
N GLN A 338 -9.09 5.89 -5.68
CA GLN A 338 -9.37 7.32 -5.79
C GLN A 338 -10.06 7.85 -4.52
N PRO A 339 -9.92 9.15 -4.22
CA PRO A 339 -10.61 9.78 -3.11
C PRO A 339 -12.14 9.70 -3.19
N GLU A 340 -12.83 9.83 -2.05
CA GLU A 340 -14.30 9.79 -1.98
C GLU A 340 -14.96 10.88 -2.83
N ASP A 341 -14.37 12.07 -2.92
CA ASP A 341 -14.86 13.18 -3.73
C ASP A 341 -14.68 12.96 -5.25
N LYS A 342 -13.84 11.98 -5.63
CA LYS A 342 -13.70 11.44 -6.99
C LYS A 342 -14.54 10.19 -7.23
N ALA A 343 -15.45 9.87 -6.33
CA ALA A 343 -16.41 8.82 -6.58
C ALA A 343 -17.27 9.16 -7.80
N VAL A 344 -17.64 8.12 -8.54
CA VAL A 344 -18.40 8.22 -9.78
C VAL A 344 -19.74 7.53 -9.62
N LEU A 345 -20.78 8.07 -10.25
CA LEU A 345 -22.06 7.41 -10.39
C LEU A 345 -22.03 6.49 -11.61
N VAL A 346 -22.34 5.23 -11.41
CA VAL A 346 -22.32 4.21 -12.47
C VAL A 346 -23.58 3.35 -12.48
N GLY A 347 -23.98 2.93 -13.68
CA GLY A 347 -25.18 2.12 -13.88
C GLY A 347 -26.48 2.88 -13.60
N ASP A 348 -27.58 2.13 -13.56
CA ASP A 348 -28.96 2.59 -13.36
C ASP A 348 -29.60 1.69 -12.26
N PRO A 349 -30.10 2.22 -11.13
CA PRO A 349 -30.41 3.63 -10.79
C PRO A 349 -29.23 4.50 -10.34
N GLY A 350 -27.99 4.12 -10.65
CA GLY A 350 -26.79 4.87 -10.29
C GLY A 350 -26.25 4.44 -8.93
N ARG A 351 -25.02 3.93 -8.92
CA ARG A 351 -24.27 3.55 -7.72
C ARG A 351 -23.05 4.43 -7.60
N THR A 352 -22.83 5.02 -6.44
CA THR A 352 -21.59 5.73 -6.11
C THR A 352 -20.49 4.71 -5.86
N ILE A 353 -19.40 4.81 -6.63
CA ILE A 353 -18.23 3.94 -6.51
C ILE A 353 -16.98 4.79 -6.42
N GLN A 354 -16.08 4.47 -5.50
CA GLN A 354 -14.71 4.96 -5.50
C GLN A 354 -13.86 4.12 -6.46
N PRO A 355 -13.41 4.68 -7.59
CA PRO A 355 -12.64 3.92 -8.57
C PRO A 355 -11.31 3.42 -8.02
N ALA A 356 -10.96 2.16 -8.28
CA ALA A 356 -9.64 1.61 -8.01
C ALA A 356 -8.88 1.27 -9.29
N SER A 357 -7.58 1.54 -9.33
CA SER A 357 -6.68 1.17 -10.41
C SER A 357 -5.67 0.12 -9.92
N ILE A 358 -5.52 -0.96 -10.68
CA ILE A 358 -4.52 -2.00 -10.46
C ILE A 358 -3.39 -1.78 -11.48
N LEU A 359 -2.21 -1.47 -10.99
CA LEU A 359 -1.04 -1.26 -11.83
C LEU A 359 -0.11 -2.46 -11.72
N VAL A 360 0.32 -3.00 -12.86
CA VAL A 360 1.26 -4.12 -12.96
C VAL A 360 2.56 -3.61 -13.56
N ASN A 361 3.66 -3.62 -12.81
CA ASN A 361 4.92 -3.06 -13.26
C ASN A 361 5.69 -4.06 -14.15
N THR A 362 5.73 -3.78 -15.46
CA THR A 362 6.15 -4.72 -16.50
C THR A 362 7.51 -5.37 -16.24
N TYR A 363 8.50 -4.61 -15.75
CA TYR A 363 9.89 -5.08 -15.60
C TYR A 363 10.27 -5.48 -14.18
N ARG A 364 9.30 -5.54 -13.26
CA ARG A 364 9.56 -5.93 -11.88
C ARG A 364 9.23 -7.39 -11.66
N THR A 365 10.00 -8.01 -10.77
CA THR A 365 9.75 -9.34 -10.23
C THR A 365 9.06 -9.20 -8.88
N ALA A 366 8.27 -10.21 -8.49
CA ALA A 366 7.81 -10.29 -7.11
C ALA A 366 9.00 -10.59 -6.19
N ALA A 367 9.04 -9.97 -5.01
CA ALA A 367 10.03 -10.31 -3.99
C ALA A 367 9.85 -11.77 -3.56
N PRO A 368 10.92 -12.55 -3.27
CA PRO A 368 10.84 -13.97 -2.90
C PRO A 368 9.90 -14.28 -1.71
N ASP A 369 9.80 -13.35 -0.77
CA ASP A 369 8.93 -13.39 0.40
C ASP A 369 7.55 -12.76 0.17
N GLY A 370 7.34 -12.14 -1.00
CA GLY A 370 6.11 -11.46 -1.37
C GLY A 370 4.96 -12.43 -1.72
N PRO A 371 3.70 -11.99 -1.57
CA PRO A 371 2.52 -12.85 -1.75
C PRO A 371 2.33 -13.35 -3.19
N PHE A 372 3.02 -12.74 -4.17
CA PHE A 372 2.91 -13.09 -5.59
C PHE A 372 4.05 -13.99 -6.07
N TYR A 373 5.10 -14.21 -5.27
CA TYR A 373 6.29 -14.92 -5.73
C TYR A 373 5.96 -16.31 -6.26
N ARG A 374 5.15 -17.05 -5.51
CA ARG A 374 4.70 -18.41 -5.88
C ARG A 374 4.04 -18.45 -7.26
N GLU A 375 3.29 -17.43 -7.63
CA GLU A 375 2.61 -17.38 -8.93
C GLU A 375 3.53 -16.96 -10.08
N THR A 376 4.56 -16.19 -9.74
CA THR A 376 5.50 -15.61 -10.72
C THR A 376 6.72 -16.47 -10.96
N GLU A 377 7.10 -17.31 -9.98
CA GLU A 377 8.33 -18.13 -9.97
C GLU A 377 9.59 -17.30 -10.29
N GLY A 378 9.61 -16.04 -9.85
CA GLY A 378 10.72 -15.11 -10.09
C GLY A 378 10.71 -14.44 -11.48
N LEU A 379 9.71 -14.70 -12.32
CA LEU A 379 9.57 -14.02 -13.62
C LEU A 379 9.18 -12.54 -13.44
N PRO A 380 9.64 -11.66 -14.36
CA PRO A 380 9.10 -10.31 -14.47
C PRO A 380 7.60 -10.34 -14.75
N MET A 381 6.83 -9.37 -14.25
CA MET A 381 5.38 -9.35 -14.44
C MET A 381 4.98 -9.38 -15.93
N GLY A 382 5.75 -8.72 -16.80
CA GLY A 382 5.50 -8.73 -18.25
C GLY A 382 5.75 -10.09 -18.92
N ALA A 383 6.50 -10.99 -18.28
CA ALA A 383 6.76 -12.33 -18.79
C ALA A 383 5.68 -13.34 -18.39
N LEU A 384 4.76 -12.98 -17.50
CA LEU A 384 3.76 -13.92 -17.00
C LEU A 384 2.83 -14.40 -18.13
N SER A 385 2.51 -15.70 -18.08
CA SER A 385 1.40 -16.25 -18.83
C SER A 385 0.07 -15.64 -18.37
N THR A 386 -0.97 -15.72 -19.21
CA THR A 386 -2.31 -15.26 -18.85
C THR A 386 -2.82 -15.87 -17.54
N ASP A 387 -2.50 -17.13 -17.30
CA ASP A 387 -2.93 -17.86 -16.10
C ASP A 387 -2.23 -17.34 -14.83
N GLN A 388 -0.93 -17.12 -14.91
CA GLN A 388 -0.16 -16.52 -13.80
C GLN A 388 -0.62 -15.09 -13.55
N LEU A 389 -0.78 -14.30 -14.61
CA LEU A 389 -1.23 -12.91 -14.51
C LEU A 389 -2.63 -12.81 -13.88
N ALA A 390 -3.57 -13.69 -14.24
CA ALA A 390 -4.90 -13.74 -13.65
C ALA A 390 -4.83 -13.98 -12.13
N ARG A 391 -3.98 -14.92 -11.68
CA ARG A 391 -3.78 -15.19 -10.25
C ARG A 391 -3.16 -14.01 -9.52
N VAL A 392 -2.13 -13.38 -10.10
CA VAL A 392 -1.49 -12.18 -9.53
C VAL A 392 -2.48 -11.03 -9.39
N ILE A 393 -3.25 -10.71 -10.44
CA ILE A 393 -4.27 -9.65 -10.40
C ILE A 393 -5.36 -9.97 -9.38
N ALA A 394 -5.85 -11.20 -9.34
CA ALA A 394 -6.87 -11.60 -8.38
C ALA A 394 -6.40 -11.46 -6.93
N LEU A 395 -5.17 -11.90 -6.63
CA LEU A 395 -4.56 -11.74 -5.30
C LEU A 395 -4.35 -10.26 -4.94
N GLU A 396 -3.90 -9.43 -5.88
CA GLU A 396 -3.73 -8.00 -5.66
C GLU A 396 -5.06 -7.34 -5.26
N ILE A 397 -6.16 -7.66 -5.97
CA ILE A 397 -7.49 -7.15 -5.65
C ILE A 397 -7.98 -7.69 -4.31
N GLU A 398 -7.88 -9.00 -4.09
CA GLU A 398 -8.37 -9.70 -2.88
C GLU A 398 -7.73 -9.13 -1.61
N HIS A 399 -6.44 -8.78 -1.67
CA HIS A 399 -5.69 -8.30 -0.51
C HIS A 399 -5.74 -6.78 -0.32
N ASN A 400 -5.76 -5.97 -1.38
CA ASN A 400 -5.44 -4.54 -1.26
C ASN A 400 -6.60 -3.55 -1.43
N ILE A 401 -7.75 -3.97 -2.00
CA ILE A 401 -8.80 -2.99 -2.36
C ILE A 401 -9.50 -2.37 -1.16
N VAL A 402 -9.80 -3.17 -0.12
CA VAL A 402 -10.48 -2.70 1.10
C VAL A 402 -9.49 -2.03 2.06
N GLU A 403 -8.28 -2.58 2.19
CA GLU A 403 -7.27 -2.02 3.11
C GLU A 403 -6.83 -0.60 2.74
N LYS A 404 -6.88 -0.23 1.45
CA LYS A 404 -6.55 1.14 1.01
C LYS A 404 -7.71 2.11 1.10
N SER A 405 -8.94 1.65 0.85
CA SER A 405 -10.16 2.46 0.99
C SER A 405 -10.43 2.85 2.46
N MET A 406 -10.17 1.95 3.42
CA MET A 406 -10.48 2.17 4.85
C MET A 406 -9.35 2.83 5.68
N ARG A 407 -8.16 3.07 5.11
CA ARG A 407 -6.97 3.54 5.88
C ARG A 407 -6.53 4.99 5.58
N GLY A 408 -7.41 5.85 5.07
CA GLY A 408 -7.06 7.27 4.82
C GLY A 408 -6.09 7.53 3.66
N HIS A 409 -5.54 6.48 3.01
CA HIS A 409 -4.66 6.59 1.84
C HIS A 409 -5.32 7.26 0.61
N VAL A 410 -6.64 7.40 0.66
CA VAL A 410 -7.58 7.93 -0.34
C VAL A 410 -7.45 9.46 -0.47
N ALA A 411 -7.36 10.22 0.63
CA ALA A 411 -7.26 11.68 0.63
C ALA A 411 -5.88 12.24 0.18
N GLN A 412 -4.83 11.42 0.23
CA GLN A 412 -3.46 11.86 -0.03
C GLN A 412 -2.99 11.71 -1.48
N ASP A 413 -3.60 10.81 -2.25
CA ASP A 413 -3.33 10.69 -3.70
C ASP A 413 -3.74 11.97 -4.46
N GLU A 414 -4.66 12.77 -3.88
CA GLU A 414 -5.06 14.09 -4.39
C GLU A 414 -4.23 15.27 -3.89
N THR A 415 -3.93 15.36 -2.59
CA THR A 415 -3.13 16.48 -2.05
C THR A 415 -1.67 16.46 -2.51
N THR A 416 -1.19 15.33 -3.05
CA THR A 416 0.13 15.22 -3.70
C THR A 416 0.08 15.38 -5.22
N ALA A 417 -1.10 15.58 -5.81
CA ALA A 417 -1.26 16.07 -7.18
C ALA A 417 -1.02 17.59 -7.18
N PRO A 418 -0.10 18.12 -8.00
CA PRO A 418 -0.09 19.55 -8.26
C PRO A 418 -1.39 19.92 -9.01
N LYS A 419 -1.89 21.13 -8.75
CA LYS A 419 -2.92 21.77 -9.58
C LYS A 419 -2.44 21.95 -11.02
#